data_AF-A0A954FVM0-F1
#
_entry.id   AF-A0A954FVM0-F1
#
_cell.length_a   1.000
_cell.length_b   1.000
_cell.length_c   1.000
_cell.angle_alpha   90.00
_cell.angle_beta   90.00
_cell.angle_gamma   90.00
#
_symmetry.space_group_name_H-M   'P 1'
#
loop_
_entity.id
_entity.type
_entity.pdbx_description
1 polymer ?
#
loop_
_entity_poly.entity_id
_entity_poly.type
_entity_poly.pdbx_seq_one_letter_code
_entity_poly.pdbx_strand_id
1 'polypeptide(L)'
;MDDLFATTERRYLPWPLYRELETKAARRTLIDQTDFSTETATARLKDLMTLEQDQGFVYLGERKWLESCLMNHQLSYATWVLNQFNKLFEDGLSQETEETIGTCWRGYTENVGPIWLPEEYSDSTIQFGEINILIPGDDSGPYPDKLCQAFEILHNLCYYLNHAGKLYRETVFLKEIIIHQENQHWTAELCNDYGSVGSVEFEEGEI
;
A
#
# COMPACT_ATOMS: atom_id res chain seq x y z
N MET A 1 3.45 -10.20 15.71
CA MET A 1 2.65 -9.94 14.50
C MET A 1 3.61 -9.26 13.54
N ASP A 2 3.86 -9.83 12.37
CA ASP A 2 4.80 -9.24 11.40
C ASP A 2 4.12 -8.00 10.80
N ASP A 3 4.40 -6.82 11.34
CA ASP A 3 3.98 -5.55 10.73
C ASP A 3 4.50 -5.55 9.29
N LEU A 4 3.60 -5.47 8.30
CA LEU A 4 3.92 -5.58 6.87
C LEU A 4 4.98 -4.57 6.45
N PHE A 5 4.95 -3.41 7.09
CA PHE A 5 5.84 -2.30 6.83
C PHE A 5 6.82 -2.01 7.98
N ALA A 6 6.98 -2.96 8.92
CA ALA A 6 7.89 -2.80 10.05
C ALA A 6 9.34 -2.66 9.60
N THR A 7 9.96 -1.64 10.18
CA THR A 7 11.39 -1.34 10.19
C THR A 7 11.76 -1.06 11.65
N THR A 8 13.03 -1.23 11.98
CA THR A 8 13.55 -0.91 13.29
C THR A 8 13.33 0.56 13.72
N GLU A 9 13.25 1.51 12.78
CA GLU A 9 13.09 2.94 13.08
C GLU A 9 12.36 3.70 11.94
N ARG A 10 11.10 3.36 11.61
CA ARG A 10 10.35 4.18 10.64
C ARG A 10 10.16 5.59 11.20
N ARG A 11 10.44 6.61 10.40
CA ARG A 11 10.28 8.02 10.79
C ARG A 11 9.33 8.71 9.82
N TYR A 12 8.53 9.64 10.34
CA TYR A 12 7.75 10.49 9.45
C TYR A 12 8.68 11.37 8.62
N LEU A 13 8.60 11.23 7.30
CA LEU A 13 9.30 12.06 6.33
C LEU A 13 8.29 13.00 5.67
N PRO A 14 8.54 14.31 5.56
CA PRO A 14 7.68 15.20 4.79
C PRO A 14 7.49 14.69 3.35
N TRP A 15 6.28 14.81 2.79
CA TRP A 15 5.93 14.25 1.48
C TRP A 15 6.95 14.55 0.35
N PRO A 16 7.46 15.79 0.20
CA PRO A 16 8.46 16.07 -0.85
C PRO A 16 9.76 15.24 -0.68
N LEU A 17 10.21 15.07 0.56
CA LEU A 17 11.40 14.27 0.86
C LEU A 17 11.11 12.78 0.65
N TYR A 18 9.93 12.32 1.07
CA TYR A 18 9.49 10.95 0.83
C TYR A 18 9.52 10.60 -0.66
N ARG A 19 8.94 11.46 -1.52
CA ARG A 19 8.91 11.28 -2.98
C ARG A 19 10.28 11.33 -3.63
N GLU A 20 11.20 12.16 -3.12
CA GLU A 20 12.59 12.16 -3.56
C GLU A 20 13.26 10.80 -3.30
N LEU A 21 13.08 10.26 -2.09
CA LEU A 21 13.65 8.97 -1.70
C LEU A 21 13.03 7.80 -2.46
N GLU A 22 11.72 7.83 -2.66
CA GLU A 22 11.00 6.85 -3.47
C GLU A 22 11.50 6.84 -4.92
N THR A 23 11.64 8.01 -5.54
CA THR A 23 12.21 8.15 -6.89
C THR A 23 13.64 7.62 -6.96
N LYS A 24 14.46 7.90 -5.94
CA LYS A 24 15.85 7.42 -5.86
C LYS A 24 15.91 5.91 -5.69
N ALA A 25 15.06 5.34 -4.83
CA ALA A 25 14.99 3.91 -4.56
C ALA A 25 14.47 3.13 -5.79
N ALA A 26 13.50 3.68 -6.51
CA ALA A 26 12.93 3.10 -7.73
C ALA A 26 13.97 2.83 -8.81
N ARG A 27 14.98 3.71 -8.97
CA ARG A 27 16.04 3.54 -9.98
C ARG A 27 16.87 2.27 -9.83
N ARG A 28 16.84 1.65 -8.65
CA ARG A 28 17.61 0.44 -8.32
C ARG A 28 16.71 -0.68 -7.81
N THR A 29 15.39 -0.54 -7.97
CA THR A 29 14.45 -1.57 -7.53
C THR A 29 14.62 -2.83 -8.35
N LEU A 30 14.50 -3.97 -7.68
CA LEU A 30 14.40 -5.28 -8.30
C LEU A 30 12.95 -5.73 -8.48
N ILE A 31 11.96 -4.96 -8.00
CA ILE A 31 10.54 -5.23 -8.26
C ILE A 31 10.33 -5.34 -9.77
N ASP A 32 9.56 -6.34 -10.19
CA ASP A 32 9.28 -6.71 -11.58
C ASP A 32 10.50 -7.09 -12.44
N GLN A 33 11.71 -7.17 -11.85
CA GLN A 33 12.86 -7.76 -12.53
C GLN A 33 12.83 -9.28 -12.40
N THR A 34 12.94 -9.95 -13.54
CA THR A 34 13.15 -11.39 -13.61
C THR A 34 14.64 -11.72 -13.58
N ASP A 35 15.01 -12.85 -12.99
CA ASP A 35 16.35 -13.45 -13.09
C ASP A 35 17.53 -12.61 -12.56
N PHE A 36 17.34 -11.85 -11.48
CA PHE A 36 18.46 -11.23 -10.77
C PHE A 36 19.30 -12.26 -9.99
N SER A 37 20.61 -12.02 -9.93
CA SER A 37 21.52 -12.90 -9.18
C SER A 37 21.38 -12.74 -7.67
N THR A 38 21.79 -13.76 -6.91
CA THR A 38 21.91 -13.69 -5.44
C THR A 38 22.79 -12.53 -4.99
N GLU A 39 23.86 -12.23 -5.73
CA GLU A 39 24.77 -11.11 -5.44
C GLU A 39 24.05 -9.76 -5.62
N THR A 40 23.27 -9.62 -6.70
CA THR A 40 22.44 -8.45 -6.97
C THR A 40 21.40 -8.24 -5.86
N ALA A 41 20.69 -9.30 -5.46
CA ALA A 41 19.70 -9.25 -4.38
C ALA A 41 20.36 -8.86 -3.05
N THR A 42 21.50 -9.46 -2.72
CA THR A 42 22.23 -9.17 -1.47
C THR A 42 22.72 -7.72 -1.43
N ALA A 43 23.24 -7.21 -2.55
CA ALA A 43 23.67 -5.81 -2.65
C ALA A 43 22.47 -4.85 -2.46
N ARG A 44 21.34 -5.14 -3.10
CA ARG A 44 20.11 -4.35 -2.97
C ARG A 44 19.56 -4.38 -1.55
N LEU A 45 19.55 -5.54 -0.89
CA LEU A 45 19.14 -5.67 0.51
C LEU A 45 19.96 -4.76 1.42
N LYS A 46 21.28 -4.71 1.23
CA LYS A 46 22.14 -3.80 2.00
C LYS A 46 21.78 -2.33 1.79
N ASP A 47 21.51 -1.93 0.54
CA ASP A 47 21.09 -0.56 0.23
C ASP A 47 19.74 -0.20 0.91
N LEU A 48 18.76 -1.11 0.87
CA LEU A 48 17.45 -0.92 1.49
C LEU A 48 17.56 -0.85 3.02
N MET A 49 18.38 -1.71 3.64
CA MET A 49 18.65 -1.65 5.08
C MET A 49 19.26 -0.31 5.49
N THR A 50 20.19 0.24 4.69
CA THR A 50 20.76 1.57 4.94
C THR A 50 19.68 2.67 4.86
N LEU A 51 18.78 2.61 3.88
CA LEU A 51 17.66 3.58 3.79
C LEU A 51 16.72 3.49 5.00
N GLU A 52 16.40 2.27 5.44
CA GLU A 52 15.56 2.04 6.61
C GLU A 52 16.23 2.53 7.90
N GLN A 53 17.53 2.27 8.09
CA GLN A 53 18.28 2.62 9.31
C GLN A 53 18.64 4.10 9.38
N ASP A 54 19.18 4.67 8.31
CA ASP A 54 19.71 6.03 8.32
C ASP A 54 18.59 7.08 8.13
N GLN A 55 17.52 6.71 7.40
CA GLN A 55 16.49 7.66 6.96
C GLN A 55 15.08 7.26 7.38
N GLY A 56 14.89 6.10 8.01
CA GLY A 56 13.57 5.61 8.39
C GLY A 56 12.64 5.35 7.20
N PHE A 57 13.20 5.11 6.01
CA PHE A 57 12.46 4.98 4.76
C PHE A 57 12.32 3.52 4.33
N VAL A 58 11.08 3.07 4.12
CA VAL A 58 10.75 1.75 3.55
C VAL A 58 10.34 1.94 2.10
N TYR A 59 10.93 1.15 1.21
CA TYR A 59 10.55 1.16 -0.20
C TYR A 59 9.66 -0.04 -0.54
N LEU A 60 8.33 0.16 -0.52
CA LEU A 60 7.32 -0.78 -1.02
C LEU A 60 7.50 -2.23 -0.58
N GLY A 61 8.00 -2.46 0.64
CA GLY A 61 8.28 -3.81 1.15
C GLY A 61 9.34 -4.61 0.37
N GLU A 62 10.09 -3.98 -0.55
CA GLU A 62 11.06 -4.65 -1.44
C GLU A 62 12.07 -5.49 -0.64
N ARG A 63 12.51 -5.01 0.53
CA ARG A 63 13.45 -5.74 1.38
C ARG A 63 12.90 -7.10 1.81
N LYS A 64 11.68 -7.13 2.37
CA LYS A 64 11.05 -8.36 2.85
C LYS A 64 10.71 -9.32 1.70
N TRP A 65 10.34 -8.76 0.56
CA TRP A 65 10.16 -9.55 -0.65
C TRP A 65 11.48 -10.21 -1.10
N LEU A 66 12.58 -9.45 -1.17
CA LEU A 66 13.89 -9.99 -1.52
C LEU A 66 14.40 -11.04 -0.51
N GLU A 67 14.18 -10.83 0.79
CA GLU A 67 14.44 -11.84 1.83
C GLU A 67 13.65 -13.13 1.55
N SER A 68 12.39 -13.02 1.12
CA SER A 68 11.55 -14.17 0.74
C SER A 68 12.07 -14.86 -0.53
N CYS A 69 12.52 -14.10 -1.52
CA CYS A 69 13.12 -14.63 -2.75
C CYS A 69 14.40 -15.44 -2.49
N LEU A 70 15.22 -15.02 -1.51
CA LEU A 70 16.42 -15.74 -1.11
C LEU A 70 16.09 -17.06 -0.39
N MET A 71 14.94 -17.16 0.28
CA MET A 71 14.50 -18.37 0.97
C MET A 71 13.77 -19.36 0.04
N ASN A 72 12.92 -18.87 -0.86
CA ASN A 72 11.95 -19.67 -1.61
C ASN A 72 12.06 -19.52 -3.14
N HIS A 73 13.27 -19.47 -3.70
CA HIS A 73 13.59 -19.47 -5.14
C HIS A 73 12.57 -18.76 -6.06
N GLN A 74 12.82 -17.49 -6.38
CA GLN A 74 12.12 -16.69 -7.41
C GLN A 74 10.59 -16.53 -7.21
N LEU A 75 10.19 -16.07 -6.03
CA LEU A 75 8.82 -15.60 -5.77
C LEU A 75 8.56 -14.27 -6.49
N SER A 76 7.53 -14.19 -7.36
CA SER A 76 7.17 -12.92 -7.98
C SER A 76 6.69 -11.89 -6.94
N TYR A 77 6.87 -10.60 -7.21
CA TYR A 77 6.44 -9.55 -6.29
C TYR A 77 4.91 -9.57 -6.10
N ALA A 78 4.13 -9.69 -7.17
CA ALA A 78 2.67 -9.78 -7.08
C ALA A 78 2.21 -11.00 -6.24
N THR A 79 2.84 -12.16 -6.39
CA THR A 79 2.53 -13.33 -5.53
C THR A 79 2.88 -13.06 -4.07
N TRP A 80 3.98 -12.37 -3.80
CA TRP A 80 4.35 -11.98 -2.45
C TRP A 80 3.34 -10.99 -1.84
N VAL A 81 2.87 -10.01 -2.62
CA VAL A 81 1.82 -9.05 -2.22
C VAL A 81 0.51 -9.77 -1.92
N LEU A 82 0.09 -10.71 -2.78
CA LEU A 82 -1.12 -11.51 -2.54
C LEU A 82 -1.06 -12.22 -1.18
N ASN A 83 0.08 -12.82 -0.87
CA ASN A 83 0.31 -13.48 0.42
C ASN A 83 0.29 -12.50 1.60
N GLN A 84 0.71 -11.25 1.39
CA GLN A 84 0.62 -10.22 2.43
C GLN A 84 -0.82 -9.79 2.68
N PHE A 85 -1.59 -9.55 1.62
CA PHE A 85 -3.01 -9.20 1.73
C PHE A 85 -3.85 -10.31 2.36
N ASN A 86 -3.60 -11.56 2.01
CA ASN A 86 -4.29 -12.69 2.64
C ASN A 86 -3.96 -12.86 4.14
N LYS A 87 -2.92 -12.21 4.65
CA LYS A 87 -2.62 -12.14 6.09
C LYS A 87 -3.14 -10.85 6.74
N LEU A 88 -3.26 -9.78 5.96
CA LEU A 88 -3.71 -8.47 6.42
C LEU A 88 -5.22 -8.45 6.67
N PHE A 89 -5.98 -8.98 5.71
CA PHE A 89 -7.43 -8.96 5.75
C PHE A 89 -7.99 -10.12 6.55
N GLU A 90 -9.09 -9.88 7.27
CA GLU A 90 -9.64 -10.81 8.26
C GLU A 90 -9.93 -12.21 7.67
N ASP A 91 -10.47 -12.23 6.44
CA ASP A 91 -10.75 -13.46 5.68
C ASP A 91 -9.90 -13.58 4.41
N GLY A 92 -8.84 -12.77 4.30
CA GLY A 92 -8.05 -12.61 3.07
C GLY A 92 -8.82 -11.90 1.96
N LEU A 93 -8.33 -12.02 0.72
CA LEU A 93 -9.04 -11.50 -0.45
C LEU A 93 -10.12 -12.48 -0.90
N SER A 94 -11.32 -11.96 -1.12
CA SER A 94 -12.47 -12.73 -1.60
C SER A 94 -13.03 -12.13 -2.89
N GLN A 95 -13.47 -12.98 -3.81
CA GLN A 95 -14.06 -12.53 -5.06
C GLN A 95 -15.45 -11.90 -4.81
N GLU A 96 -15.71 -10.77 -5.43
CA GLU A 96 -16.98 -10.05 -5.39
C GLU A 96 -17.34 -9.52 -6.80
N THR A 97 -18.58 -9.06 -6.97
CA THR A 97 -19.02 -8.40 -8.19
C THR A 97 -19.60 -7.05 -7.82
N GLU A 98 -18.98 -5.99 -8.30
CA GLU A 98 -19.36 -4.61 -8.02
C GLU A 98 -19.85 -3.91 -9.29
N GLU A 99 -20.84 -3.04 -9.15
CA GLU A 99 -21.54 -2.43 -10.30
C GLU A 99 -20.60 -1.58 -11.18
N THR A 100 -19.60 -0.94 -10.55
CA THR A 100 -18.71 0.03 -11.20
C THR A 100 -17.45 -0.57 -11.79
N ILE A 101 -16.93 -1.65 -11.20
CA ILE A 101 -15.66 -2.27 -11.60
C ILE A 101 -15.81 -3.71 -12.12
N GLY A 102 -17.00 -4.29 -12.04
CA GLY A 102 -17.26 -5.67 -12.47
C GLY A 102 -16.72 -6.70 -11.49
N THR A 103 -16.11 -7.76 -12.00
CA THR A 103 -15.47 -8.78 -11.17
C THR A 103 -14.27 -8.19 -10.44
N CYS A 104 -14.27 -8.28 -9.11
CA CYS A 104 -13.22 -7.73 -8.27
C CYS A 104 -12.90 -8.65 -7.11
N TRP A 105 -11.86 -8.28 -6.37
CA TRP A 105 -11.41 -8.96 -5.17
C TRP A 105 -11.40 -7.97 -4.01
N ARG A 106 -12.18 -8.27 -2.98
CA ARG A 106 -12.34 -7.44 -1.79
C ARG A 106 -11.46 -7.94 -0.66
N GLY A 107 -10.79 -7.00 -0.01
CA GLY A 107 -10.15 -7.20 1.29
C GLY A 107 -10.78 -6.28 2.34
N TYR A 108 -10.97 -6.78 3.55
CA TYR A 108 -11.50 -6.01 4.68
C TYR A 108 -10.60 -6.16 5.91
N THR A 109 -10.32 -5.05 6.59
CA THR A 109 -9.64 -5.06 7.89
C THR A 109 -10.09 -3.89 8.75
N GLU A 110 -10.36 -4.15 10.02
CA GLU A 110 -10.42 -3.12 11.07
C GLU A 110 -9.05 -2.89 11.74
N ASN A 111 -8.14 -3.86 11.58
CA ASN A 111 -6.82 -3.80 12.17
C ASN A 111 -5.85 -3.06 11.25
N VAL A 112 -5.68 -1.77 11.54
CA VAL A 112 -4.76 -0.88 10.81
C VAL A 112 -3.35 -0.91 11.37
N GLY A 113 -3.08 -1.66 12.43
CA GLY A 113 -1.74 -1.80 13.03
C GLY A 113 -0.64 -2.26 12.05
N PRO A 114 -0.92 -3.13 11.07
CA PRO A 114 0.04 -3.48 10.02
C PRO A 114 0.20 -2.41 8.93
N ILE A 115 -0.66 -1.39 8.88
CA ILE A 115 -0.57 -0.25 7.98
C ILE A 115 0.14 0.87 8.74
N TRP A 116 1.19 1.43 8.15
CA TRP A 116 1.94 2.45 8.87
C TRP A 116 1.18 3.78 8.93
N LEU A 117 0.84 4.19 10.15
CA LEU A 117 0.31 5.51 10.48
C LEU A 117 1.30 6.19 11.43
N PRO A 118 1.92 7.32 11.03
CA PRO A 118 2.83 8.04 11.93
C PRO A 118 2.05 8.60 13.13
N GLU A 119 2.69 8.69 14.29
CA GLU A 119 2.05 9.27 15.49
C GLU A 119 1.62 10.71 15.26
N GLU A 120 2.33 11.46 14.42
CA GLU A 120 1.98 12.82 14.02
C GLU A 120 0.64 12.92 13.28
N TYR A 121 0.09 11.78 12.82
CA TYR A 121 -1.22 11.65 12.19
C TYR A 121 -2.29 11.09 13.12
N SER A 122 -1.93 10.65 14.32
CA SER A 122 -2.89 10.10 15.28
C SER A 122 -3.93 11.13 15.75
N ASP A 123 -3.62 12.43 15.63
CA ASP A 123 -4.53 13.55 15.89
C ASP A 123 -5.31 14.03 14.63
N SER A 124 -5.32 13.25 13.54
CA SER A 124 -5.99 13.68 12.31
C SER A 124 -7.51 13.59 12.40
N THR A 125 -8.20 14.42 11.61
CA THR A 125 -9.66 14.32 11.40
C THR A 125 -10.06 13.06 10.65
N ILE A 126 -9.12 12.29 10.11
CA ILE A 126 -9.39 11.05 9.39
C ILE A 126 -9.11 9.84 10.28
N GLN A 127 -10.12 8.99 10.47
CA GLN A 127 -10.02 7.75 11.23
C GLN A 127 -9.92 6.53 10.32
N PHE A 128 -9.20 5.53 10.83
CA PHE A 128 -8.89 4.28 10.16
C PHE A 128 -9.44 3.14 11.03
N GLY A 129 -10.67 2.72 10.75
CA GLY A 129 -11.37 1.73 11.56
C GLY A 129 -11.99 0.60 10.74
N GLU A 130 -12.36 0.85 9.49
CA GLU A 130 -13.07 -0.12 8.65
C GLU A 130 -12.64 0.09 7.19
N ILE A 131 -11.55 -0.56 6.76
CA ILE A 131 -11.02 -0.35 5.41
C ILE A 131 -11.42 -1.51 4.52
N ASN A 132 -12.23 -1.22 3.51
CA ASN A 132 -12.43 -2.10 2.36
C ASN A 132 -11.48 -1.70 1.25
N ILE A 133 -10.89 -2.66 0.56
CA ILE A 133 -10.18 -2.43 -0.70
C ILE A 133 -10.79 -3.30 -1.78
N LEU A 134 -11.10 -2.69 -2.92
CA LEU A 134 -11.64 -3.36 -4.09
C LEU A 134 -10.60 -3.35 -5.20
N ILE A 135 -10.13 -4.54 -5.59
CA ILE A 135 -9.06 -4.74 -6.56
C ILE A 135 -9.65 -5.41 -7.82
N PRO A 136 -9.53 -4.83 -9.01
CA PRO A 136 -9.98 -5.47 -10.25
C PRO A 136 -9.33 -6.83 -10.48
N GLY A 137 -10.10 -7.78 -11.01
CA GLY A 137 -9.61 -9.11 -11.32
C GLY A 137 -10.60 -9.95 -12.11
N ASP A 138 -10.35 -11.25 -12.12
CA ASP A 138 -11.25 -12.24 -12.72
C ASP A 138 -11.39 -13.47 -11.81
N ASP A 139 -12.00 -14.53 -12.33
CA ASP A 139 -12.21 -15.80 -11.61
C ASP A 139 -10.91 -16.49 -11.17
N SER A 140 -9.76 -16.11 -11.74
CA SER A 140 -8.44 -16.65 -11.42
C SER A 140 -7.74 -15.88 -10.30
N GLY A 141 -8.16 -14.64 -10.00
CA GLY A 141 -7.50 -13.78 -9.03
C GLY A 141 -7.56 -12.28 -9.36
N PRO A 142 -7.07 -11.43 -8.44
CA PRO A 142 -6.84 -10.02 -8.73
C PRO A 142 -5.76 -9.88 -9.82
N TYR A 143 -5.89 -8.85 -10.67
CA TYR A 143 -4.86 -8.58 -11.68
C TYR A 143 -3.53 -8.19 -10.99
N PRO A 144 -2.38 -8.78 -11.38
CA PRO A 144 -1.11 -8.58 -10.68
C PRO A 144 -0.67 -7.12 -10.54
N ASP A 145 -0.86 -6.31 -11.58
CA ASP A 145 -0.54 -4.88 -11.58
C ASP A 145 -1.43 -4.10 -10.60
N LYS A 146 -2.74 -4.39 -10.60
CA LYS A 146 -3.72 -3.75 -9.70
C LYS A 146 -3.52 -4.17 -8.25
N LEU A 147 -3.10 -5.41 -8.03
CA LEU A 147 -2.71 -5.92 -6.73
C LEU A 147 -1.48 -5.18 -6.17
N CYS A 148 -0.45 -4.98 -6.99
CA CYS A 148 0.73 -4.22 -6.59
C CYS A 148 0.38 -2.73 -6.36
N GLN A 149 -0.50 -2.16 -7.18
CA GLN A 149 -1.00 -0.79 -6.99
C GLN A 149 -1.75 -0.63 -5.66
N ALA A 150 -2.63 -1.58 -5.30
CA ALA A 150 -3.27 -1.62 -3.99
C ALA A 150 -2.26 -1.58 -2.84
N PHE A 151 -1.16 -2.33 -3.00
CA PHE A 151 -0.14 -2.42 -1.97
C PHE A 151 0.63 -1.11 -1.80
N GLU A 152 0.96 -0.45 -2.91
CA GLU A 152 1.54 0.89 -2.89
C GLU A 152 0.59 1.91 -2.25
N ILE A 153 -0.70 1.87 -2.60
CA ILE A 153 -1.71 2.76 -2.02
C ILE A 153 -1.76 2.61 -0.51
N LEU A 154 -1.85 1.37 0.00
CA LEU A 154 -1.87 1.11 1.44
C LEU A 154 -0.54 1.48 2.11
N HIS A 155 0.59 1.28 1.44
CA HIS A 155 1.92 1.67 1.94
C HIS A 155 2.05 3.19 2.12
N ASN A 156 1.47 3.96 1.19
CA ASN A 156 1.57 5.41 1.11
C ASN A 156 0.32 6.13 1.66
N LEU A 157 -0.65 5.38 2.19
CA LEU A 157 -1.99 5.87 2.55
C LEU A 157 -1.97 7.06 3.50
N CYS A 158 -1.09 7.05 4.49
CA CYS A 158 -0.94 8.15 5.44
C CYS A 158 -0.61 9.49 4.75
N TYR A 159 0.18 9.45 3.67
CA TYR A 159 0.55 10.65 2.93
C TYR A 159 -0.60 11.20 2.09
N TYR A 160 -1.30 10.33 1.38
CA TYR A 160 -2.48 10.71 0.59
C TYR A 160 -3.55 11.34 1.47
N LEU A 161 -3.76 10.77 2.65
CA LEU A 161 -4.77 11.25 3.57
C LEU A 161 -4.34 12.47 4.37
N ASN A 162 -3.05 12.75 4.56
CA ASN A 162 -2.62 14.08 5.05
C ASN A 162 -3.15 15.20 4.18
N HIS A 163 -3.06 14.96 2.87
CA HIS A 163 -3.42 15.94 1.88
C HIS A 163 -4.94 16.13 1.90
N ALA A 164 -5.70 15.02 1.95
CA ALA A 164 -7.15 15.04 2.06
C ALA A 164 -7.66 15.64 3.40
N GLY A 165 -7.03 15.32 4.54
CA GLY A 165 -7.48 15.72 5.87
C GLY A 165 -7.51 17.23 6.08
N LYS A 166 -6.66 17.98 5.35
CA LYS A 166 -6.69 19.45 5.33
C LYS A 166 -7.97 20.04 4.73
N LEU A 167 -8.74 19.25 3.98
CA LEU A 167 -9.98 19.66 3.32
C LEU A 167 -11.20 19.51 4.23
N TYR A 168 -11.12 18.66 5.27
CA TYR A 168 -12.24 18.34 6.14
C TYR A 168 -12.11 19.00 7.51
N ARG A 169 -13.22 19.56 8.01
CA ARG A 169 -13.28 20.23 9.32
C ARG A 169 -13.89 19.36 10.42
N GLU A 170 -14.46 18.22 10.04
CA GLU A 170 -15.09 17.25 10.93
C GLU A 170 -14.36 15.92 10.84
N THR A 171 -14.64 15.03 11.79
CA THR A 171 -14.10 13.68 11.77
C THR A 171 -14.75 12.88 10.64
N VAL A 172 -13.92 12.25 9.81
CA VAL A 172 -14.33 11.36 8.73
C VAL A 172 -13.60 10.03 8.85
N PHE A 173 -14.22 8.96 8.37
CA PHE A 173 -13.69 7.61 8.37
C PHE A 173 -13.38 7.21 6.92
N LEU A 174 -12.21 6.63 6.69
CA LEU A 174 -11.94 5.93 5.43
C LEU A 174 -12.74 4.62 5.44
N LYS A 175 -13.63 4.46 4.46
CA LYS A 175 -14.52 3.30 4.36
C LYS A 175 -14.08 2.31 3.27
N GLU A 176 -13.71 2.84 2.11
CA GLU A 176 -13.43 2.03 0.94
C GLU A 176 -12.37 2.66 0.04
N ILE A 177 -11.48 1.83 -0.50
CA ILE A 177 -10.52 2.17 -1.53
C ILE A 177 -10.88 1.36 -2.78
N ILE A 178 -11.21 2.04 -3.87
CA ILE A 178 -11.57 1.40 -5.14
C ILE A 178 -10.45 1.64 -6.14
N ILE A 179 -9.87 0.57 -6.67
CA ILE A 179 -8.88 0.64 -7.74
C ILE A 179 -9.60 0.49 -9.07
N HIS A 180 -9.40 1.43 -9.97
CA HIS A 180 -10.03 1.38 -11.29
C HIS A 180 -9.17 0.56 -12.27
N GLN A 181 -9.86 -0.18 -13.14
CA GLN A 181 -9.20 -1.00 -14.15
C GLN A 181 -8.47 -0.13 -15.19
N GLU A 182 -9.14 0.92 -15.66
CA GLU A 182 -8.63 1.86 -16.65
C GLU A 182 -7.98 3.08 -15.99
N ASN A 183 -6.81 3.47 -16.51
CA ASN A 183 -5.96 4.54 -15.98
C ASN A 183 -5.42 4.21 -14.57
N GLN A 184 -4.24 4.72 -14.21
CA GLN A 184 -3.72 4.57 -12.84
C GLN A 184 -4.51 5.47 -11.87
N HIS A 185 -5.79 5.17 -11.74
CA HIS A 185 -6.80 5.93 -11.02
C HIS A 185 -7.35 5.06 -9.89
N TRP A 186 -7.50 5.66 -8.72
CA TRP A 186 -8.15 5.04 -7.58
C TRP A 186 -8.89 6.10 -6.77
N THR A 187 -9.91 5.66 -6.04
CA THR A 187 -10.74 6.52 -5.21
C THR A 187 -10.77 6.03 -3.78
N ALA A 188 -10.90 6.95 -2.83
CA ALA A 188 -11.13 6.68 -1.43
C ALA A 188 -12.47 7.26 -1.01
N GLU A 189 -13.41 6.42 -0.59
CA GLU A 189 -14.68 6.85 0.00
C GLU A 189 -14.47 7.26 1.45
N LEU A 190 -14.92 8.49 1.77
CA LEU A 190 -14.90 9.05 3.11
C LEU A 190 -16.33 9.18 3.63
N CYS A 191 -16.55 8.74 4.86
CA CYS A 191 -17.83 8.79 5.56
C CYS A 191 -17.74 9.55 6.88
N ASN A 192 -18.86 9.99 7.44
CA ASN A 192 -18.99 10.37 8.83
C ASN A 192 -20.15 9.57 9.47
N ASP A 193 -20.51 9.88 10.72
CA ASP A 193 -21.60 9.21 11.44
C ASP A 193 -22.97 9.29 10.73
N TYR A 194 -23.13 10.20 9.76
CA TYR A 194 -24.36 10.45 9.01
C TYR A 194 -24.33 9.86 7.59
N GLY A 195 -23.22 9.27 7.15
CA GLY A 195 -23.07 8.62 5.85
C GLY A 195 -21.90 9.14 5.02
N SER A 196 -21.94 8.87 3.71
CA SER A 196 -20.90 9.28 2.77
C SER A 196 -20.82 10.81 2.68
N VAL A 197 -19.62 11.35 2.88
CA VAL A 197 -19.35 12.79 2.81
C VAL A 197 -18.63 13.18 1.53
N GLY A 198 -18.04 12.22 0.83
CA GLY A 198 -17.40 12.42 -0.46
C GLY A 198 -16.42 11.31 -0.80
N SER A 199 -15.85 11.41 -2.00
CA SER A 199 -14.71 10.62 -2.43
C SER A 199 -13.51 11.53 -2.69
N VAL A 200 -12.31 11.00 -2.47
CA VAL A 200 -11.08 11.62 -2.94
C VAL A 200 -10.57 10.77 -4.11
N GLU A 201 -10.35 11.42 -5.24
CA GLU A 201 -9.82 10.79 -6.45
C GLU A 201 -8.33 11.07 -6.55
N PHE A 202 -7.58 10.09 -7.04
CA PHE A 202 -6.15 10.20 -7.19
C PHE A 202 -5.74 9.69 -8.57
N GLU A 203 -5.16 10.60 -9.37
CA GLU A 203 -4.57 10.28 -10.67
C GLU A 203 -3.03 10.32 -10.57
N GLU A 204 -2.36 9.40 -11.28
CA GLU A 204 -0.90 9.37 -11.36
C GLU A 204 -0.37 10.69 -11.96
N GLY A 205 0.26 11.53 -11.12
CA GLY A 205 0.83 12.81 -11.50
C GLY A 205 0.29 14.05 -10.77
N GLU A 206 -0.79 13.90 -9.98
CA GLU A 206 -1.43 15.03 -9.28
C GLU A 206 -0.93 15.28 -7.84
N ILE A 207 0.07 14.53 -7.35
CA ILE A 207 0.56 14.61 -5.95
C ILE A 207 2.09 14.65 -5.83
#